data_AF-A0A7S0PZS9-F1
#
_entry.id   AF-A0A7S0PZS9-F1
#
_cell.length_a   1.000
_cell.length_b   1.000
_cell.length_c   1.000
_cell.angle_alpha   90.00
_cell.angle_beta   90.00
_cell.angle_gamma   90.00
#
_symmetry.space_group_name_H-M   'P 1'
#
loop_
_entity.id
_entity.type
_entity.pdbx_description
1 polymer ?
#
loop_
_entity_poly.entity_id
_entity_poly.type
_entity_poly.pdbx_seq_one_letter_code
_entity_poly.pdbx_strand_id
1 'polypeptide(L)'
;PAAADERLSMVMANAAETNSAIEVHLQLGEPTPHQEAMLLTLAQVASKDAFQVLRTERQLGYVVACGVRAVGLSKGLSVHVQSAVMGPAGLEAEVEDWLGRFGSDVLSKLTQADVDAYTASIAANLVEPPRTLMQECSPLWSELVERTHVWQRDAQLAAAVRAVSLHQLLAFFEAHFATDAPMRRKLVSWASSHADAGLHDVADQEEAAAEAGSFAQTSSSA
;
A
#
# COMPACT_ATOMS: atom_id res chain seq x y z
N PRO A 1 -12.09 17.24 -3.55
CA PRO A 1 -11.75 16.53 -4.80
C PRO A 1 -11.20 15.14 -4.46
N ALA A 2 -11.85 14.07 -4.92
CA ALA A 2 -11.23 12.75 -4.90
C ALA A 2 -9.87 12.89 -5.61
N ALA A 3 -8.79 12.52 -4.93
CA ALA A 3 -7.48 12.60 -5.55
C ALA A 3 -7.50 11.65 -6.74
N ALA A 4 -7.15 12.14 -7.93
CA ALA A 4 -7.03 11.30 -9.10
C ALA A 4 -5.99 10.22 -8.82
N ASP A 5 -6.30 8.98 -9.20
CA ASP A 5 -5.33 7.89 -9.16
C ASP A 5 -4.15 8.27 -10.06
N GLU A 6 -2.95 8.42 -9.48
CA GLU A 6 -1.76 8.75 -10.24
C GLU A 6 -1.02 7.47 -10.64
N ARG A 7 -0.59 7.41 -11.91
CA ARG A 7 0.18 6.28 -12.44
C ARG A 7 1.54 6.77 -12.94
N LEU A 8 2.60 6.12 -12.47
CA LEU A 8 3.95 6.25 -13.00
C LEU A 8 4.29 4.98 -13.76
N SER A 9 4.81 5.10 -14.98
CA SER A 9 5.19 3.95 -15.79
C SER A 9 6.65 4.04 -16.23
N MET A 10 7.32 2.90 -16.26
CA MET A 10 8.65 2.74 -16.84
C MET A 10 8.79 1.37 -17.49
N VAL A 11 9.77 1.26 -18.38
CA VAL A 11 10.21 -0.03 -18.93
C VAL A 11 11.50 -0.43 -18.20
N MET A 12 11.59 -1.69 -17.80
CA MET A 12 12.76 -2.27 -17.15
C MET A 12 14.02 -1.99 -17.98
N ALA A 13 15.10 -1.53 -17.35
CA ALA A 13 16.34 -1.21 -18.08
C ALA A 13 17.05 -2.46 -18.66
N ASN A 14 16.83 -3.62 -18.05
CA ASN A 14 17.39 -4.89 -18.50
C ASN A 14 16.48 -5.55 -19.53
N ALA A 15 16.90 -5.57 -20.80
CA ALA A 15 16.15 -6.20 -21.89
C ALA A 15 15.92 -7.71 -21.73
N ALA A 16 16.73 -8.39 -20.93
CA ALA A 16 16.55 -9.81 -20.61
C ALA A 16 15.59 -10.05 -19.43
N GLU A 17 15.15 -9.00 -18.74
CA GLU A 17 14.19 -9.13 -17.65
C GLU A 17 12.80 -9.41 -18.23
N THR A 18 12.29 -10.60 -17.92
CA THR A 18 10.96 -11.04 -18.33
C THR A 18 9.91 -10.67 -17.30
N ASN A 19 10.30 -10.26 -16.10
CA ASN A 19 9.38 -9.87 -15.06
C ASN A 19 8.86 -8.44 -15.27
N SER A 20 7.58 -8.28 -15.05
CA SER A 20 6.94 -7.00 -14.76
C SER A 20 6.76 -6.84 -13.25
N ALA A 21 6.75 -5.61 -12.78
CA ALA A 21 6.53 -5.31 -11.38
C ALA A 21 5.61 -4.11 -11.19
N ILE A 22 4.85 -4.13 -10.10
CA ILE A 22 4.03 -3.01 -9.67
C ILE A 22 4.28 -2.67 -8.21
N GLU A 23 4.08 -1.40 -7.89
CA GLU A 23 3.79 -0.93 -6.54
C GLU A 23 2.45 -0.20 -6.56
N VAL A 24 1.51 -0.64 -5.74
CA VAL A 24 0.32 0.16 -5.38
C VAL A 24 0.59 0.78 -4.01
N HIS A 25 0.67 2.10 -3.94
CA HIS A 25 0.85 2.87 -2.71
C HIS A 25 -0.41 3.67 -2.40
N LEU A 26 -1.05 3.36 -1.26
CA LEU A 26 -2.19 4.08 -0.74
C LEU A 26 -1.73 5.07 0.33
N GLN A 27 -1.70 6.34 -0.02
CA GLN A 27 -1.06 7.39 0.77
C GLN A 27 -1.98 7.93 1.89
N LEU A 28 -1.48 7.89 3.12
CA LEU A 28 -2.11 8.48 4.30
C LEU A 28 -1.63 9.92 4.55
N GLY A 29 -0.47 10.32 4.04
CA GLY A 29 0.15 11.62 4.32
C GLY A 29 0.96 11.55 5.61
N GLU A 30 1.19 12.70 6.26
CA GLU A 30 1.87 12.74 7.56
C GLU A 30 0.89 12.33 8.67
N PRO A 31 1.04 11.14 9.27
CA PRO A 31 0.07 10.65 10.23
C PRO A 31 0.34 11.19 11.63
N THR A 32 -0.74 11.40 12.39
CA THR A 32 -0.62 11.48 13.85
C THR A 32 -0.15 10.13 14.42
N PRO A 33 0.41 10.07 15.65
CA PRO A 33 0.82 8.81 16.26
C PRO A 33 -0.29 7.75 16.32
N HIS A 34 -1.54 8.17 16.50
CA HIS A 34 -2.68 7.25 16.50
C HIS A 34 -3.03 6.73 15.10
N GLN A 35 -2.96 7.57 14.07
CA GLN A 35 -3.13 7.13 12.68
C GLN A 35 -1.99 6.20 12.24
N GLU A 36 -0.76 6.48 12.66
CA GLU A 36 0.37 5.60 12.41
C GLU A 36 0.21 4.25 13.11
N ALA A 37 -0.28 4.25 14.36
CA ALA A 37 -0.61 3.03 15.07
C ALA A 37 -1.66 2.20 14.32
N MET A 38 -2.76 2.81 13.86
CA MET A 38 -3.77 2.12 13.05
C MET A 38 -3.20 1.61 11.72
N LEU A 39 -2.34 2.39 11.05
CA LEU A 39 -1.68 1.98 9.82
C LEU A 39 -0.75 0.78 10.03
N LEU A 40 0.03 0.75 11.11
CA LEU A 40 0.90 -0.38 11.46
C LEU A 40 0.08 -1.64 11.74
N THR A 41 -1.00 -1.51 12.53
CA THR A 41 -1.90 -2.65 12.82
C THR A 41 -2.52 -3.17 11.53
N LEU A 42 -3.08 -2.29 10.70
CA LEU A 42 -3.69 -2.66 9.42
C LEU A 42 -2.67 -3.35 8.50
N ALA A 43 -1.47 -2.79 8.38
CA ALA A 43 -0.40 -3.35 7.55
C ALA A 43 0.04 -4.74 8.02
N GLN A 44 0.06 -5.02 9.33
CA GLN A 44 0.41 -6.34 9.83
C GLN A 44 -0.64 -7.40 9.48
N VAL A 45 -1.93 -7.05 9.53
CA VAL A 45 -3.02 -7.93 9.08
C VAL A 45 -2.94 -8.13 7.57
N ALA A 46 -2.83 -7.03 6.82
CA ALA A 46 -2.76 -7.02 5.36
C ALA A 46 -1.57 -7.80 4.81
N SER A 47 -0.39 -7.69 5.43
CA SER A 47 0.83 -8.36 4.97
C SER A 47 0.68 -9.87 4.89
N LYS A 48 0.10 -10.48 5.94
CA LYS A 48 -0.14 -11.93 5.98
C LYS A 48 -1.13 -12.37 4.91
N ASP A 49 -2.21 -11.62 4.75
CA ASP A 49 -3.27 -11.94 3.80
C ASP A 49 -2.86 -11.73 2.34
N ALA A 50 -2.21 -10.60 2.03
CA ALA A 50 -1.64 -10.30 0.72
C ALA A 50 -0.70 -11.40 0.25
N PHE A 51 0.17 -11.88 1.14
CA PHE A 51 1.07 -12.98 0.82
C PHE A 51 0.26 -14.25 0.51
N GLN A 52 -0.69 -14.63 1.36
CA GLN A 52 -1.48 -15.83 1.12
C GLN A 52 -2.26 -15.77 -0.21
N VAL A 53 -2.98 -14.68 -0.48
CA VAL A 53 -3.83 -14.57 -1.66
C VAL A 53 -3.01 -14.36 -2.93
N LEU A 54 -2.16 -13.32 -2.98
CA LEU A 54 -1.47 -12.92 -4.21
C LEU A 54 -0.32 -13.88 -4.55
N ARG A 55 0.41 -14.39 -3.55
CA ARG A 55 1.55 -15.30 -3.77
C ARG A 55 1.12 -16.76 -3.86
N THR A 56 0.33 -17.25 -2.91
CA THR A 56 0.04 -18.69 -2.79
C THR A 56 -1.14 -19.11 -3.66
N GLU A 57 -2.25 -18.38 -3.61
CA GLU A 57 -3.49 -18.78 -4.27
C GLU A 57 -3.54 -18.34 -5.74
N ARG A 58 -3.26 -17.07 -6.00
CA ARG A 58 -3.26 -16.49 -7.35
C ARG A 58 -1.95 -16.74 -8.10
N GLN A 59 -0.89 -17.11 -7.40
CA GLN A 59 0.44 -17.43 -7.96
C GLN A 59 1.02 -16.31 -8.84
N LEU A 60 0.70 -15.05 -8.52
CA LEU A 60 0.97 -13.92 -9.42
C LEU A 60 2.44 -13.61 -9.57
N GLY A 61 3.29 -13.96 -8.61
CA GLY A 61 4.66 -13.49 -8.66
C GLY A 61 5.57 -14.20 -7.71
N TYR A 62 6.89 -14.09 -7.90
CA TYR A 62 7.86 -14.64 -6.96
C TYR A 62 7.91 -13.80 -5.67
N VAL A 63 7.78 -12.48 -5.81
CA VAL A 63 7.83 -11.50 -4.72
C VAL A 63 6.46 -10.86 -4.57
N VAL A 64 5.89 -11.01 -3.37
CA VAL A 64 4.73 -10.24 -2.90
C VAL A 64 5.10 -9.68 -1.54
N ALA A 65 5.04 -8.36 -1.40
CA ALA A 65 5.23 -7.68 -0.12
C ALA A 65 4.08 -6.70 0.10
N CYS A 66 3.60 -6.63 1.34
CA CYS A 66 2.66 -5.60 1.76
C CYS A 66 3.07 -5.08 3.13
N GLY A 67 3.03 -3.76 3.31
CA GLY A 67 3.50 -3.13 4.54
C GLY A 67 3.42 -1.61 4.50
N VAL A 68 3.87 -0.99 5.60
CA VAL A 68 3.96 0.47 5.67
C VAL A 68 5.14 0.95 4.85
N ARG A 69 4.90 1.92 3.98
CA ARG A 69 5.95 2.65 3.26
C ARG A 69 5.94 4.12 3.67
N ALA A 70 7.13 4.65 3.93
CA ALA A 70 7.37 6.07 4.18
C ALA A 70 8.07 6.72 2.98
N VAL A 71 7.62 7.91 2.61
CA VAL A 71 8.24 8.79 1.62
C VAL A 71 8.34 10.18 2.28
N GLY A 72 9.51 10.47 2.83
CA GLY A 72 9.66 11.58 3.78
C GLY A 72 8.74 11.38 4.99
N LEU A 73 8.06 12.44 5.42
CA LEU A 73 7.09 12.38 6.53
C LEU A 73 5.77 11.70 6.16
N SER A 74 5.51 11.53 4.85
CA SER A 74 4.30 10.86 4.40
C SER A 74 4.43 9.35 4.56
N LYS A 75 3.39 8.71 5.10
CA LYS A 75 3.28 7.26 5.21
C LYS A 75 2.07 6.76 4.43
N GLY A 76 2.02 5.46 4.20
CA GLY A 76 0.91 4.79 3.53
C GLY A 76 1.07 3.28 3.53
N LEU A 77 0.04 2.59 3.06
CA LEU A 77 0.06 1.14 2.85
C LEU A 77 0.55 0.88 1.42
N SER A 78 1.61 0.10 1.26
CA SER A 78 2.10 -0.32 -0.06
C SER A 78 1.90 -1.82 -0.27
N VAL A 79 1.65 -2.20 -1.51
CA VAL A 79 1.68 -3.57 -2.01
C VAL A 79 2.62 -3.63 -3.22
N HIS A 80 3.60 -4.52 -3.17
CA HIS A 80 4.57 -4.77 -4.23
C HIS A 80 4.36 -6.18 -4.78
N VAL A 81 4.26 -6.29 -6.11
CA VAL A 81 4.16 -7.58 -6.80
C VAL A 81 5.13 -7.59 -7.97
N GLN A 82 5.94 -8.65 -8.08
CA GLN A 82 6.80 -8.91 -9.24
C GLN A 82 6.45 -10.26 -9.87
N SER A 83 6.12 -10.23 -11.16
CA SER A 83 5.55 -11.35 -11.92
C SER A 83 6.26 -11.60 -13.23
N ALA A 84 6.48 -12.87 -13.59
CA ALA A 84 6.86 -13.29 -14.94
C ALA A 84 5.66 -13.68 -15.81
N VAL A 85 4.45 -13.72 -15.24
CA VAL A 85 3.27 -14.34 -15.86
C VAL A 85 2.20 -13.33 -16.24
N MET A 86 2.27 -12.12 -15.70
CA MET A 86 1.26 -11.09 -15.88
C MET A 86 1.90 -9.70 -15.96
N GLY A 87 1.42 -8.90 -16.92
CA GLY A 87 1.84 -7.52 -17.08
C GLY A 87 1.25 -6.57 -16.02
N PRO A 88 1.76 -5.34 -15.91
CA PRO A 88 1.40 -4.40 -14.85
C PRO A 88 -0.09 -4.10 -14.69
N ALA A 89 -0.86 -3.95 -15.78
CA ALA A 89 -2.29 -3.68 -15.68
C ALA A 89 -3.08 -4.82 -15.02
N GLY A 90 -2.77 -6.08 -15.37
CA GLY A 90 -3.38 -7.24 -14.75
C GLY A 90 -3.00 -7.36 -13.28
N LEU A 91 -1.74 -7.07 -12.95
CA LEU A 91 -1.28 -7.06 -11.56
C LEU A 91 -2.00 -5.99 -10.73
N GLU A 92 -2.20 -4.78 -11.28
CA GLU A 92 -2.92 -3.72 -10.57
C GLU A 92 -4.36 -4.16 -10.29
N ALA A 93 -5.04 -4.75 -11.27
CA ALA A 93 -6.39 -5.25 -11.11
C ALA A 93 -6.50 -6.35 -10.03
N GLU A 94 -5.54 -7.27 -9.95
CA GLU A 94 -5.50 -8.30 -8.91
C GLU A 94 -5.23 -7.73 -7.51
N VAL A 95 -4.40 -6.67 -7.40
CA VAL A 95 -4.20 -5.97 -6.12
C VAL A 95 -5.46 -5.23 -5.68
N GLU A 96 -6.19 -4.60 -6.61
CA GLU A 96 -7.48 -3.93 -6.31
C GLU A 96 -8.56 -4.94 -5.89
N ASP A 97 -8.69 -6.08 -6.59
CA ASP A 97 -9.61 -7.16 -6.21
C ASP A 97 -9.26 -7.73 -4.83
N TRP A 98 -7.97 -7.97 -4.57
CA TRP A 98 -7.52 -8.39 -3.24
C TRP A 98 -7.87 -7.36 -2.16
N LEU A 99 -7.64 -6.07 -2.40
CA LEU A 99 -7.92 -5.02 -1.42
C LEU A 99 -9.42 -4.94 -1.07
N GLY A 100 -10.30 -5.13 -2.06
CA GLY A 100 -11.74 -5.22 -1.85
C GLY A 100 -12.13 -6.42 -0.97
N ARG A 101 -11.59 -7.60 -1.28
CA ARG A 101 -11.82 -8.84 -0.50
C ARG A 101 -11.21 -8.78 0.90
N PHE A 102 -10.07 -8.11 1.05
CA PHE A 102 -9.44 -7.88 2.33
C PHE A 102 -10.38 -7.12 3.27
N GLY A 103 -11.05 -6.08 2.76
CA GLY A 103 -12.10 -5.38 3.50
C GLY A 103 -13.30 -6.28 3.83
N SER A 104 -13.90 -6.92 2.82
CA SER A 104 -15.16 -7.65 3.00
C SER A 104 -15.03 -8.97 3.75
N ASP A 105 -13.92 -9.69 3.58
CA ASP A 105 -13.80 -11.10 3.99
C ASP A 105 -12.84 -11.31 5.14
N VAL A 106 -11.88 -10.40 5.33
CA VAL A 106 -10.83 -10.50 6.36
C VAL A 106 -11.12 -9.52 7.48
N LEU A 107 -11.20 -8.23 7.19
CA LEU A 107 -11.44 -7.19 8.20
C LEU A 107 -12.81 -7.34 8.88
N SER A 108 -13.85 -7.72 8.13
CA SER A 108 -15.20 -7.94 8.69
C SER A 108 -15.28 -9.06 9.74
N LYS A 109 -14.33 -10.01 9.71
CA LYS A 109 -14.25 -11.16 10.64
C LYS A 109 -13.29 -10.91 11.79
N LEU A 110 -12.55 -9.81 11.76
CA LEU A 110 -11.56 -9.48 12.77
C LEU A 110 -12.25 -9.18 14.10
N THR A 111 -11.78 -9.78 15.19
CA THR A 111 -12.28 -9.51 16.54
C THR A 111 -11.38 -8.54 17.29
N GLN A 112 -11.89 -7.95 18.39
CA GLN A 112 -11.05 -7.12 19.25
C GLN A 112 -9.87 -7.92 19.82
N ALA A 113 -10.07 -9.21 20.14
CA ALA A 113 -9.00 -10.07 20.63
C ALA A 113 -7.88 -10.28 19.59
N ASP A 114 -8.23 -10.34 18.30
CA ASP A 114 -7.23 -10.41 17.23
C ASP A 114 -6.44 -9.10 17.14
N VAL A 115 -7.11 -7.95 17.20
CA VAL A 115 -6.48 -6.62 17.22
C VAL A 115 -5.55 -6.49 18.43
N ASP A 116 -5.98 -6.93 19.61
CA ASP A 116 -5.17 -6.92 20.83
C ASP A 116 -3.90 -7.77 20.68
N ALA A 117 -4.00 -8.92 19.99
CA ALA A 117 -2.84 -9.77 19.70
C ALA A 117 -1.84 -9.11 18.74
N TYR A 118 -2.33 -8.49 17.65
CA TYR A 118 -1.48 -7.76 16.71
C TYR A 118 -0.80 -6.56 17.39
N THR A 119 -1.58 -5.72 18.09
CA THR A 119 -1.07 -4.54 18.78
C THR A 119 -0.08 -4.89 19.89
N ALA A 120 -0.28 -5.99 20.62
CA ALA A 120 0.69 -6.49 21.59
C ALA A 120 2.03 -6.86 20.93
N SER A 121 1.99 -7.56 19.79
CA SER A 121 3.20 -7.90 19.02
C SER A 121 3.92 -6.66 18.51
N ILE A 122 3.21 -5.71 17.92
CA ILE A 122 3.78 -4.45 17.40
C ILE A 122 4.40 -3.64 18.55
N ALA A 123 3.65 -3.46 19.65
CA ALA A 123 4.12 -2.68 20.78
C ALA A 123 5.35 -3.32 21.46
N ALA A 124 5.45 -4.65 21.48
CA ALA A 124 6.63 -5.36 21.98
C ALA A 124 7.85 -5.13 21.08
N ASN A 125 7.68 -5.19 19.76
CA ASN A 125 8.76 -4.95 18.80
C ASN A 125 9.25 -3.51 18.84
N LEU A 126 8.35 -2.53 18.99
CA LEU A 126 8.71 -1.11 19.07
C LEU A 126 9.59 -0.79 20.28
N VAL A 127 9.37 -1.44 21.42
CA VAL A 127 10.12 -1.17 22.66
C VAL A 127 11.22 -2.19 22.94
N GLU A 128 11.54 -3.04 21.96
CA GLU A 128 12.61 -4.01 22.11
C GLU A 128 13.96 -3.28 22.27
N PRO A 129 14.75 -3.58 23.31
CA PRO A 129 16.07 -2.98 23.48
C PRO A 129 16.98 -3.25 22.26
N PRO A 130 17.71 -2.25 21.75
CA PRO A 130 18.60 -2.45 20.62
C PRO A 130 19.72 -3.42 21.01
N ARG A 131 20.01 -4.37 20.12
CA ARG A 131 21.08 -5.37 20.30
C ARG A 131 22.41 -4.94 19.71
N THR A 132 22.40 -3.85 18.93
CA THR A 132 23.56 -3.33 18.22
C THR A 132 23.54 -1.80 18.23
N LEU A 133 24.71 -1.18 18.13
CA LEU A 133 24.84 0.28 17.99
C LEU A 133 24.09 0.80 16.76
N MET A 134 24.05 0.03 15.65
CA MET A 134 23.32 0.44 14.46
C MET A 134 21.82 0.52 14.72
N GLN A 135 21.25 -0.44 15.46
CA GLN A 135 19.84 -0.42 15.85
C GLN A 135 19.51 0.74 16.79
N GLU A 136 20.44 1.14 17.66
CA GLU A 136 20.26 2.29 18.55
C GLU A 136 20.38 3.63 17.80
N CYS A 137 21.37 3.76 16.90
CA CYS A 137 21.65 5.01 16.20
C CYS A 137 20.70 5.30 15.04
N SER A 138 20.19 4.27 14.35
CA SER A 138 19.39 4.45 13.13
C SER A 138 18.09 5.26 13.35
N PRO A 139 17.27 4.99 14.38
CA PRO A 139 16.09 5.80 14.68
C PRO A 139 16.44 7.25 15.01
N LEU A 140 17.49 7.47 15.82
CA LEU A 140 17.96 8.82 16.19
C LEU A 140 18.44 9.61 14.97
N TRP A 141 19.14 8.95 14.06
CA TRP A 141 19.61 9.56 12.82
C TRP A 141 18.45 9.94 11.90
N SER A 142 17.41 9.11 11.85
CA SER A 142 16.19 9.41 11.09
C SER A 142 15.51 10.68 11.62
N GLU A 143 15.39 10.84 12.94
CA GLU A 143 14.84 12.07 13.55
C GLU A 143 15.65 13.34 13.21
N LEU A 144 16.97 13.22 13.04
CA LEU A 144 17.84 14.33 12.65
C LEU A 144 17.68 14.71 11.18
N VAL A 145 17.65 13.71 10.29
CA VAL A 145 17.50 13.91 8.84
C VAL A 145 16.12 14.48 8.52
N GLU A 146 15.07 13.94 9.15
CA GLU A 146 13.68 14.38 9.00
C GLU A 146 13.35 15.64 9.81
N ARG A 147 14.26 16.07 10.71
CA ARG A 147 14.13 17.27 11.57
C ARG A 147 12.92 17.25 12.50
N THR A 148 12.44 16.07 12.85
CA THR A 148 11.31 15.87 13.77
C THR A 148 11.74 15.93 15.24
N HIS A 149 12.96 15.49 15.56
CA HIS A 149 13.56 15.52 16.91
C HIS A 149 12.70 14.92 18.03
N VAL A 150 11.88 13.91 17.73
CA VAL A 150 11.05 13.22 18.74
C VAL A 150 11.76 11.93 19.12
N TRP A 151 12.64 12.05 20.12
CA TRP A 151 13.57 11.00 20.55
C TRP A 151 12.92 9.78 21.20
N GLN A 152 11.69 9.90 21.66
CA GLN A 152 10.92 8.81 22.28
C GLN A 152 9.82 8.28 21.34
N ARG A 153 10.07 8.29 20.02
CA ARG A 153 9.08 7.87 19.00
C ARG A 153 8.45 6.54 19.35
N ASP A 154 9.30 5.54 19.54
CA ASP A 154 8.84 4.15 19.62
C ASP A 154 8.05 3.91 20.91
N ALA A 155 8.43 4.58 22.00
CA ALA A 155 7.66 4.54 23.24
C ALA A 155 6.27 5.20 23.09
N GLN A 156 6.21 6.37 22.44
CA GLN A 156 4.94 7.07 22.17
C GLN A 156 4.04 6.25 21.21
N LEU A 157 4.63 5.68 20.18
CA LEU A 157 3.93 4.87 19.18
C LEU A 157 3.46 3.54 19.79
N ALA A 158 4.27 2.89 20.63
CA ALA A 158 3.86 1.68 21.35
C ALA A 158 2.68 1.95 22.29
N ALA A 159 2.61 3.13 22.92
CA ALA A 159 1.45 3.53 23.70
C ALA A 159 0.21 3.75 22.82
N ALA A 160 0.37 4.41 21.67
CA ALA A 160 -0.73 4.64 20.72
C ALA A 160 -1.26 3.33 20.11
N VAL A 161 -0.38 2.37 19.79
CA VAL A 161 -0.72 1.04 19.26
C VAL A 161 -1.56 0.24 20.25
N ARG A 162 -1.21 0.24 21.54
CA ARG A 162 -2.01 -0.45 22.58
C ARG A 162 -3.41 0.14 22.76
N ALA A 163 -3.66 1.35 22.27
CA ALA A 163 -4.95 2.02 22.39
C ALA A 163 -5.84 1.85 21.14
N VAL A 164 -5.40 1.10 20.13
CA VAL A 164 -6.17 0.87 18.90
C VAL A 164 -7.34 -0.07 19.18
N SER A 165 -8.55 0.38 18.88
CA SER A 165 -9.75 -0.47 18.89
C SER A 165 -10.10 -0.98 17.49
N LEU A 166 -10.78 -2.13 17.43
CA LEU A 166 -11.31 -2.71 16.18
C LEU A 166 -12.19 -1.70 15.43
N HIS A 167 -13.10 -1.03 16.14
CA HIS A 167 -14.00 -0.05 15.50
C HIS A 167 -13.24 1.09 14.82
N GLN A 168 -12.21 1.64 15.49
CA GLN A 168 -11.37 2.68 14.90
C GLN A 168 -10.58 2.16 13.70
N LEU A 169 -10.03 0.94 13.80
CA LEU A 169 -9.28 0.32 12.70
C LEU A 169 -10.13 0.12 11.45
N LEU A 170 -11.37 -0.37 11.62
CA LEU A 170 -12.32 -0.55 10.51
C LEU A 170 -12.73 0.78 9.90
N ALA A 171 -13.11 1.76 10.73
CA ALA A 171 -13.46 3.09 10.24
C ALA A 171 -12.29 3.77 9.51
N PHE A 172 -11.06 3.54 9.98
CA PHE A 172 -9.84 4.04 9.35
C PHE A 172 -9.59 3.39 7.98
N PHE A 173 -9.83 2.07 7.84
CA PHE A 173 -9.77 1.39 6.54
C PHE A 173 -10.79 1.95 5.55
N GLU A 174 -12.06 2.04 5.95
CA GLU A 174 -13.15 2.55 5.10
C GLU A 174 -12.92 4.01 4.68
N ALA A 175 -12.34 4.84 5.55
CA ALA A 175 -12.10 6.24 5.24
C ALA A 175 -10.93 6.48 4.27
N HIS A 176 -9.90 5.63 4.28
CA HIS A 176 -8.62 5.90 3.61
C HIS A 176 -8.18 4.87 2.56
N PHE A 177 -8.60 3.62 2.68
CA PHE A 177 -8.00 2.50 1.92
C PHE A 177 -9.01 1.68 1.12
N ALA A 178 -10.29 1.63 1.54
CA ALA A 178 -11.35 0.97 0.76
C ALA A 178 -11.43 1.53 -0.66
N THR A 179 -11.94 0.74 -1.61
CA THR A 179 -11.88 1.07 -3.04
C THR A 179 -12.60 2.37 -3.37
N ASP A 180 -13.69 2.66 -2.67
CA ASP A 180 -14.55 3.85 -2.77
C ASP A 180 -14.32 4.85 -1.62
N ALA A 181 -13.22 4.71 -0.88
CA ALA A 181 -12.92 5.53 0.28
C ALA A 181 -12.82 7.03 -0.07
N PRO A 182 -13.46 7.94 0.70
CA PRO A 182 -13.52 9.36 0.37
C PRO A 182 -12.17 10.07 0.46
N MET A 183 -11.24 9.54 1.27
CA MET A 183 -9.87 10.07 1.43
C MET A 183 -8.82 9.20 0.75
N ARG A 184 -9.23 8.31 -0.16
CA ARG A 184 -8.32 7.46 -0.92
C ARG A 184 -7.37 8.31 -1.75
N ARG A 185 -6.08 7.98 -1.68
CA ARG A 185 -5.02 8.55 -2.52
C ARG A 185 -4.15 7.41 -3.01
N LYS A 186 -4.32 7.01 -4.26
CA LYS A 186 -3.59 5.91 -4.85
C LYS A 186 -2.51 6.46 -5.79
N LEU A 187 -1.29 5.96 -5.60
CA LEU A 187 -0.19 6.09 -6.54
C LEU A 187 0.19 4.67 -6.98
N VAL A 188 0.21 4.42 -8.29
CA VAL A 188 0.65 3.14 -8.83
C VAL A 188 1.91 3.36 -9.66
N SER A 189 2.93 2.56 -9.40
CA SER A 189 4.15 2.54 -10.20
C SER A 189 4.23 1.22 -10.96
N TRP A 190 4.30 1.29 -12.29
CA TRP A 190 4.47 0.15 -13.18
C TRP A 190 5.90 0.12 -13.71
N ALA A 191 6.53 -1.04 -13.58
CA ALA A 191 7.78 -1.35 -14.25
C ALA A 191 7.52 -2.55 -15.18
N SER A 192 7.38 -2.26 -16.47
CA SER A 192 7.04 -3.27 -17.48
C SER A 192 8.30 -4.00 -17.95
N SER A 193 8.17 -5.32 -18.14
CA SER A 193 9.11 -6.06 -18.98
C SER A 193 9.10 -5.49 -20.41
N HIS A 194 10.15 -5.75 -21.18
CA HIS A 194 10.18 -5.30 -22.58
C HIS A 194 9.09 -5.96 -23.44
N ALA A 195 8.64 -7.17 -23.08
CA ALA A 195 7.56 -7.85 -23.78
C ALA A 195 6.20 -7.18 -23.51
N ASP A 196 5.97 -6.75 -22.25
CA ASP A 196 4.72 -6.13 -21.83
C ASP A 196 4.63 -4.65 -22.21
N ALA A 197 5.77 -3.96 -22.32
CA ALA A 197 5.83 -2.55 -22.72
C ALA A 197 5.17 -2.29 -24.09
N GLY A 198 5.28 -3.24 -25.03
CA GLY A 198 4.66 -3.14 -26.35
C GLY A 198 3.13 -3.30 -26.36
N LEU A 199 2.54 -3.83 -25.27
CA LEU A 199 1.10 -4.03 -25.12
C LEU A 199 0.42 -2.81 -24.48
N HIS A 200 1.13 -2.08 -23.63
CA HIS A 200 0.62 -0.88 -22.94
C HIS A 200 0.43 0.32 -23.88
N ASP A 201 1.32 0.51 -24.86
CA ASP A 201 1.23 1.61 -25.82
C ASP A 201 -0.06 1.54 -26.68
N VAL A 202 -0.66 0.36 -26.79
CA VAL A 202 -1.94 0.13 -27.49
C VAL A 202 -3.13 0.38 -26.56
N ALA A 203 -3.06 -0.07 -25.31
CA ALA A 203 -4.13 0.11 -24.32
C ALA A 203 -4.30 1.57 -23.91
N ASP A 204 -3.20 2.31 -23.69
CA ASP A 204 -3.24 3.74 -23.37
C ASP A 204 -3.80 4.56 -24.55
N GLN A 205 -3.59 4.11 -25.80
CA GLN A 205 -4.18 4.73 -26.98
C GLN A 205 -5.69 4.42 -27.13
N GLU A 206 -6.14 3.21 -26.76
CA GLU A 206 -7.55 2.84 -26.75
C GLU A 206 -8.33 3.55 -25.64
N GLU A 207 -7.75 3.68 -24.44
CA GLU A 207 -8.36 4.39 -23.30
C GLU A 207 -8.46 5.90 -23.59
N ALA A 208 -7.39 6.51 -24.14
CA ALA A 208 -7.43 7.89 -24.62
C ALA A 208 -8.45 8.10 -25.76
N ALA A 209 -8.60 7.13 -26.66
CA ALA A 209 -9.60 7.18 -27.73
C ALA A 209 -11.04 7.03 -27.20
N ALA A 210 -11.26 6.22 -26.17
CA ALA A 210 -12.56 6.05 -25.51
C ALA A 210 -12.99 7.30 -24.75
N GLU A 211 -12.06 7.95 -24.03
CA GLU A 211 -12.31 9.24 -23.37
C GLU A 211 -12.61 10.35 -24.40
N ALA A 212 -11.88 10.39 -25.52
CA ALA A 212 -12.14 11.32 -26.61
C ALA A 212 -13.50 11.08 -27.30
N GLY A 213 -13.91 9.81 -27.46
CA GLY A 213 -15.21 9.43 -28.02
C GLY A 213 -16.39 9.80 -27.12
N SER A 214 -16.24 9.69 -25.81
CA SER A 214 -17.22 10.12 -24.80
C SER A 214 -17.45 11.63 -24.82
N PHE A 215 -16.38 12.42 -24.99
CA PHE A 215 -16.45 13.87 -25.18
C PHE A 215 -17.12 14.30 -26.48
N ALA A 216 -16.97 13.54 -27.57
CA ALA A 216 -17.61 13.83 -28.85
C ALA A 216 -19.13 13.56 -28.84
N GLN A 217 -19.59 12.52 -28.15
CA GLN A 217 -21.02 12.19 -28.08
C GLN A 217 -21.83 13.16 -27.21
N THR A 218 -21.23 13.70 -26.15
CA THR A 218 -21.84 14.75 -25.30
C THR A 218 -21.93 16.11 -25.99
N SER A 219 -21.10 16.36 -27.00
CA SER A 219 -21.11 17.61 -27.78
C SER A 219 -22.09 17.61 -28.96
N SER A 220 -22.59 16.43 -29.37
CA SER A 220 -23.54 16.29 -30.50
C SER A 220 -25.01 16.24 -30.06
N SER A 221 -25.30 16.35 -28.77
CA SER A 221 -26.65 16.26 -28.19
C SER A 221 -27.12 17.57 -27.51
N ALA A 222 -26.48 18.70 -27.82
CA ALA A 222 -26.89 20.05 -27.44
C ALA A 222 -27.48 20.84 -28.63
#